data_AF-A0A832EJW3-F1
#
_entry.id   AF-A0A832EJW3-F1
#
_cell.length_a   1.000
_cell.length_b   1.000
_cell.length_c   1.000
_cell.angle_alpha   90.00
_cell.angle_beta   90.00
_cell.angle_gamma   90.00
#
_symmetry.space_group_name_H-M   'P 1'
#
loop_
_entity.id
_entity.type
_entity.pdbx_description
1 polymer ?
#
loop_
_entity_poly.entity_id
_entity_poly.type
_entity_poly.pdbx_seq_one_letter_code
_entity_poly.pdbx_strand_id
1 'polypeptide(L)'
;MFLAENWNKIGTEEESMTRVLLSLVFIFILSSGAFADICLDCHLKETPHIVADWRISLHSKNEVGCDICHGTAHQTAQDFSRALTPTAQTCAQCHDPQFGQFAKGKHALSWASMNAMP
;
A
#
# COMPACT_ATOMS: atom_id res chain seq x y z
N MET A 1 -15.50 -35.40 51.57
CA MET A 1 -14.75 -34.13 51.58
C MET A 1 -13.66 -34.08 50.52
N PHE A 2 -13.82 -34.74 49.35
CA PHE A 2 -12.80 -34.79 48.28
C PHE A 2 -13.32 -34.27 46.93
N LEU A 3 -14.59 -33.86 46.84
CA LEU A 3 -15.23 -33.44 45.58
C LEU A 3 -15.42 -31.91 45.46
N ALA A 4 -15.21 -31.13 46.53
CA ALA A 4 -15.39 -29.68 46.51
C ALA A 4 -14.11 -28.90 46.17
N GLU A 5 -12.93 -29.48 46.38
CA GLU A 5 -11.64 -28.80 46.15
C GLU A 5 -11.22 -28.76 44.67
N ASN A 6 -11.81 -29.64 43.84
CA ASN A 6 -11.44 -29.76 42.44
C ASN A 6 -12.19 -28.79 41.51
N TRP A 7 -13.34 -28.27 41.94
CA TRP A 7 -14.17 -27.36 41.14
C TRP A 7 -13.58 -25.94 41.10
N ASN A 8 -12.95 -25.48 42.18
CA ASN A 8 -12.28 -24.17 42.20
C ASN A 8 -11.03 -24.11 41.30
N LYS A 9 -10.28 -25.22 41.14
CA LYS A 9 -9.07 -25.26 40.29
C LYS A 9 -9.40 -25.18 38.80
N ILE A 10 -10.47 -25.83 38.36
CA ILE A 10 -10.87 -25.85 36.94
C ILE A 10 -11.30 -24.44 36.48
N GLY A 11 -12.06 -23.71 37.31
CA GLY A 11 -12.46 -22.33 37.02
C GLY A 11 -11.28 -21.34 36.95
N THR A 12 -10.27 -21.49 37.81
CA THR A 12 -9.08 -20.61 37.79
C THR A 12 -8.17 -20.81 36.58
N GLU A 13 -8.09 -22.04 36.05
CA GLU A 13 -7.30 -22.35 34.85
C GLU A 13 -7.98 -21.83 33.58
N GLU A 14 -9.32 -21.96 33.49
CA GLU A 14 -10.10 -21.45 32.36
C GLU A 14 -10.09 -19.90 32.30
N GLU A 15 -10.18 -19.23 33.46
CA GLU A 15 -10.01 -17.78 33.57
C GLU A 15 -8.58 -17.33 33.24
N SER A 16 -7.57 -18.10 33.65
CA SER A 16 -6.15 -17.84 33.35
C SER A 16 -5.86 -17.96 31.84
N MET A 17 -6.33 -19.03 31.20
CA MET A 17 -6.19 -19.22 29.75
C MET A 17 -6.94 -18.14 28.95
N THR A 18 -8.14 -17.76 29.40
CA THR A 18 -8.91 -16.68 28.78
C THR A 18 -8.16 -15.35 28.89
N ARG A 19 -7.55 -15.03 30.04
CA ARG A 19 -6.73 -13.83 30.22
C ARG A 19 -5.47 -13.82 29.37
N VAL A 20 -4.79 -14.97 29.24
CA VAL A 20 -3.61 -15.10 28.37
C VAL A 20 -4.00 -14.93 26.90
N LEU A 21 -5.08 -15.57 26.45
CA LEU A 21 -5.58 -15.42 25.07
C LEU A 21 -6.01 -13.98 24.77
N LEU A 22 -6.74 -13.34 25.69
CA LEU A 22 -7.11 -11.92 25.55
C LEU A 22 -5.88 -11.01 25.52
N SER A 23 -4.85 -11.30 26.33
CA SER A 23 -3.59 -10.53 26.33
C SER A 23 -2.83 -10.71 25.00
N LEU A 24 -2.79 -11.92 24.44
CA LEU A 24 -2.14 -12.20 23.16
C LEU A 24 -2.87 -11.53 21.98
N VAL A 25 -4.21 -11.55 21.96
CA VAL A 25 -5.02 -10.85 20.96
C VAL A 25 -4.81 -9.33 21.06
N PHE A 26 -4.75 -8.79 22.27
CA PHE A 26 -4.50 -7.37 22.49
C PHE A 26 -3.10 -6.93 22.01
N ILE A 27 -2.07 -7.76 22.22
CA ILE A 27 -0.70 -7.53 21.72
C ILE A 27 -0.66 -7.58 20.18
N PHE A 28 -1.41 -8.50 19.56
CA PHE A 28 -1.48 -8.63 18.10
C PHE A 28 -2.16 -7.43 17.43
N ILE A 29 -3.22 -6.88 18.05
CA ILE A 29 -3.89 -5.67 17.55
C ILE A 29 -2.94 -4.45 17.64
N LEU A 30 -2.15 -4.35 18.71
CA LEU A 30 -1.22 -3.24 18.93
C LEU A 30 -0.04 -3.20 17.96
N SER A 31 0.26 -4.32 17.28
CA SER A 31 1.40 -4.46 16.35
C SER A 31 1.06 -4.21 14.88
N SER A 32 -0.13 -3.67 14.60
CA SER A 32 -0.49 -3.17 13.25
C SER A 32 0.31 -1.91 12.92
N GLY A 33 1.55 -2.09 12.45
CA GLY A 33 2.37 -1.00 11.93
C GLY A 33 1.82 -0.51 10.60
N ALA A 34 1.42 0.76 10.53
CA ALA A 34 1.16 1.43 9.26
C ALA A 34 2.49 1.60 8.52
N PHE A 35 2.68 0.91 7.40
CA PHE A 35 3.81 1.18 6.51
C PHE A 35 3.60 2.57 5.91
N ALA A 36 4.34 3.56 6.42
CA ALA A 36 4.43 4.85 5.78
C ALA A 36 5.13 4.67 4.44
N ASP A 37 4.50 5.10 3.35
CA ASP A 37 5.12 5.13 2.03
C ASP A 37 6.34 6.06 2.10
N ILE A 38 7.54 5.48 1.91
CA ILE A 38 8.85 6.16 1.97
C ILE A 38 8.89 7.39 1.05
N CYS A 39 8.09 7.40 -0.02
CA CYS A 39 8.02 8.51 -0.94
C CYS A 39 7.40 9.76 -0.30
N LEU A 40 6.43 9.60 0.61
CA LEU A 40 5.62 10.72 1.12
C LEU A 40 6.40 11.69 2.00
N ASP A 41 7.36 11.21 2.78
CA ASP A 41 8.11 12.05 3.74
C ASP A 41 8.86 13.22 3.08
N CYS A 42 9.42 12.95 1.89
CA CYS A 42 10.09 13.94 1.07
C CYS A 42 9.10 14.66 0.14
N HIS A 43 8.23 13.93 -0.55
CA HIS A 43 7.34 14.52 -1.55
C HIS A 43 6.25 15.43 -0.96
N LEU A 44 5.92 15.29 0.32
CA LEU A 44 5.06 16.27 1.02
C LEU A 44 5.71 17.65 1.12
N LYS A 45 7.04 17.72 1.09
CA LYS A 45 7.80 18.98 1.17
C LYS A 45 8.12 19.50 -0.23
N GLU A 46 8.61 18.62 -1.11
CA GLU A 46 9.08 19.01 -2.45
C GLU A 46 7.93 19.20 -3.45
N THR A 47 6.88 18.37 -3.38
CA THR A 47 5.75 18.38 -4.31
C THR A 47 4.40 18.22 -3.60
N PRO A 48 4.04 19.14 -2.68
CA PRO A 48 2.88 19.00 -1.79
C PRO A 48 1.55 18.83 -2.54
N HIS A 49 1.40 19.51 -3.68
CA HIS A 49 0.16 19.45 -4.47
C HIS A 49 -0.03 18.12 -5.19
N ILE A 50 1.06 17.48 -5.66
CA ILE A 50 0.99 16.13 -6.26
C ILE A 50 0.52 15.13 -5.19
N VAL A 51 1.06 15.22 -3.98
CA VAL A 51 0.65 14.36 -2.87
C VAL A 51 -0.80 14.64 -2.45
N ALA A 52 -1.23 15.90 -2.46
CA ALA A 52 -2.61 16.25 -2.18
C ALA A 52 -3.59 15.63 -3.20
N ASP A 53 -3.26 15.71 -4.50
CA ASP A 53 -4.05 15.11 -5.57
C ASP A 53 -4.11 13.58 -5.44
N TRP A 54 -2.97 12.94 -5.17
CA TRP A 54 -2.94 11.50 -4.90
C TRP A 54 -3.80 11.12 -3.69
N ARG A 55 -3.68 11.84 -2.57
CA ARG A 55 -4.42 11.55 -1.33
C ARG A 55 -5.94 11.53 -1.52
N ILE A 56 -6.48 12.42 -2.35
CA ILE A 56 -7.93 12.48 -2.60
C ILE A 56 -8.42 11.49 -3.67
N SER A 57 -7.50 10.87 -4.41
CA SER A 57 -7.81 9.94 -5.51
C SER A 57 -8.38 8.61 -5.00
N LEU A 58 -8.89 7.79 -5.92
CA LEU A 58 -9.23 6.39 -5.61
C LEU A 58 -7.98 5.51 -5.49
N HIS A 59 -6.85 5.88 -6.11
CA HIS A 59 -5.62 5.10 -6.03
C HIS A 59 -5.10 5.06 -4.58
N SER A 60 -5.05 6.20 -3.89
CA SER A 60 -4.65 6.22 -2.46
C SER A 60 -5.59 5.39 -1.58
N LYS A 61 -6.90 5.47 -1.84
CA LYS A 61 -7.94 4.73 -1.08
C LYS A 61 -7.88 3.22 -1.31
N ASN A 62 -7.26 2.78 -2.41
CA ASN A 62 -7.05 1.37 -2.74
C ASN A 62 -5.57 0.99 -2.59
N GLU A 63 -4.82 1.71 -1.76
CA GLU A 63 -3.43 1.39 -1.40
C GLU A 63 -2.46 1.34 -2.60
N VAL A 64 -2.80 2.03 -3.69
CA VAL A 64 -1.89 2.23 -4.83
C VAL A 64 -0.94 3.39 -4.49
N GLY A 65 0.22 3.04 -3.92
CA GLY A 65 1.33 3.91 -3.57
C GLY A 65 2.09 4.51 -4.77
N CYS A 66 3.03 5.40 -4.47
CA CYS A 66 3.79 6.14 -5.48
C CYS A 66 4.67 5.22 -6.34
N ASP A 67 5.33 4.27 -5.69
CA ASP A 67 6.29 3.31 -6.22
C ASP A 67 5.66 2.29 -7.17
N ILE A 68 4.36 1.98 -7.01
CA ILE A 68 3.65 1.07 -7.92
C ILE A 68 3.67 1.60 -9.37
N CYS A 69 3.60 2.92 -9.55
CA CYS A 69 3.66 3.56 -10.85
C CYS A 69 5.08 4.01 -11.23
N HIS A 70 5.83 4.54 -10.28
CA HIS A 70 7.13 5.21 -10.51
C HIS A 70 8.36 4.32 -10.20
N GLY A 71 8.17 3.12 -9.68
CA GLY A 71 9.24 2.26 -9.19
C GLY A 71 9.91 2.80 -7.93
N THR A 72 10.95 2.09 -7.47
CA THR A 72 11.69 2.38 -6.22
C THR A 72 13.13 2.85 -6.46
N ALA A 73 13.52 3.03 -7.72
CA ALA A 73 14.89 3.35 -8.07
C ALA A 73 15.29 4.78 -7.64
N HIS A 74 14.37 5.74 -7.59
CA HIS A 74 14.63 7.06 -7.00
C HIS A 74 14.50 7.02 -5.48
N GLN A 75 15.47 7.58 -4.77
CA GLN A 75 15.49 7.64 -3.30
C GLN A 75 16.00 8.99 -2.77
N THR A 76 16.64 9.80 -3.61
CA THR A 76 17.26 11.07 -3.22
C THR A 76 17.01 12.15 -4.27
N ALA A 77 16.94 13.42 -3.89
CA ALA A 77 16.69 14.52 -4.82
C ALA A 77 17.62 14.52 -6.05
N GLN A 78 18.84 13.98 -5.93
CA GLN A 78 19.83 13.93 -7.00
C GLN A 78 19.56 12.83 -8.03
N ASP A 79 18.77 11.81 -7.68
CA ASP A 79 18.52 10.65 -8.52
C ASP A 79 17.07 10.56 -9.03
N PHE A 80 16.36 11.70 -9.05
CA PHE A 80 14.98 11.83 -9.54
C PHE A 80 14.77 11.25 -10.94
N SER A 81 15.79 11.32 -11.80
CA SER A 81 15.76 10.76 -13.16
C SER A 81 15.68 9.23 -13.20
N ARG A 82 15.92 8.54 -12.08
CA ARG A 82 15.75 7.08 -11.97
C ARG A 82 14.30 6.67 -11.73
N ALA A 83 13.39 7.60 -11.41
CA ALA A 83 11.97 7.31 -11.33
C ALA A 83 11.45 6.92 -12.72
N LEU A 84 10.60 5.90 -12.77
CA LEU A 84 9.91 5.51 -13.99
C LEU A 84 8.86 6.56 -14.33
N THR A 85 8.74 6.87 -15.62
CA THR A 85 7.59 7.61 -16.14
C THR A 85 6.47 6.61 -16.42
N PRO A 86 5.32 6.67 -15.73
CA PRO A 86 4.22 5.74 -15.95
C PRO A 86 3.74 5.84 -17.40
N THR A 87 3.60 4.69 -18.07
CA THR A 87 3.05 4.61 -19.42
C THR A 87 1.68 3.93 -19.40
N ALA A 88 1.01 3.83 -20.54
CA ALA A 88 -0.24 3.07 -20.64
C ALA A 88 -0.05 1.59 -20.20
N GLN A 89 1.16 1.04 -20.38
CA GLN A 89 1.49 -0.32 -19.93
C GLN A 89 1.60 -0.41 -18.40
N THR A 90 2.02 0.64 -17.70
CA THR A 90 1.96 0.70 -16.23
C THR A 90 0.52 0.54 -15.76
N CYS A 91 -0.41 1.25 -16.40
CA CYS A 91 -1.84 1.16 -16.07
C CYS A 91 -2.43 -0.21 -16.39
N ALA A 92 -1.96 -0.88 -17.45
CA ALA A 92 -2.45 -2.19 -17.87
C ALA A 92 -2.32 -3.25 -16.77
N GLN A 93 -1.32 -3.14 -15.89
CA GLN A 93 -1.10 -4.08 -14.79
C GLN A 93 -2.33 -4.26 -13.88
N CYS A 94 -3.22 -3.26 -13.82
CA CYS A 94 -4.48 -3.33 -13.05
C CYS A 94 -5.73 -2.98 -13.89
N HIS A 95 -5.58 -2.33 -15.04
CA HIS A 95 -6.67 -1.83 -15.88
C HIS A 95 -6.66 -2.42 -17.29
N ASP A 96 -6.51 -3.73 -17.39
CA ASP A 96 -6.47 -4.47 -18.66
C ASP A 96 -7.63 -4.14 -19.62
N PRO A 97 -8.90 -4.11 -19.20
CA PRO A 97 -10.00 -3.79 -20.13
C PRO A 97 -9.89 -2.38 -20.72
N GLN A 98 -9.59 -1.38 -19.90
CA GLN A 98 -9.44 0.02 -20.32
C GLN A 98 -8.23 0.19 -21.22
N PHE A 99 -7.12 -0.46 -20.88
CA PHE A 99 -5.93 -0.50 -21.72
C PHE A 99 -6.25 -1.13 -23.09
N GLY A 100 -6.98 -2.25 -23.12
CA GLY A 100 -7.38 -2.90 -24.36
C GLY A 100 -8.26 -2.03 -25.25
N GLN A 101 -9.09 -1.14 -24.68
CA GLN A 101 -9.84 -0.14 -25.45
C GLN A 101 -8.93 0.99 -25.93
N PHE A 102 -8.09 1.54 -25.05
CA PHE A 102 -7.15 2.62 -25.37
C PHE A 102 -6.18 2.22 -26.49
N ALA A 103 -5.59 1.02 -26.39
CA ALA A 103 -4.60 0.50 -27.33
C ALA A 103 -5.13 0.34 -28.76
N LYS A 104 -6.44 0.20 -28.94
CA LYS A 104 -7.09 0.15 -30.26
C LYS A 104 -7.38 1.54 -30.85
N GLY A 105 -7.26 2.59 -30.04
CA GLY A 105 -7.52 3.97 -30.44
C GLY A 105 -6.31 4.66 -31.07
N LYS A 106 -6.56 5.69 -31.88
CA LYS A 106 -5.50 6.50 -32.51
C LYS A 106 -4.60 7.20 -31.48
N HIS A 107 -5.13 7.54 -30.30
CA HIS A 107 -4.33 8.17 -29.22
C HIS A 107 -3.19 7.27 -28.73
N ALA A 108 -3.31 5.94 -28.79
CA ALA A 108 -2.24 5.04 -28.42
C ALA A 108 -1.04 5.12 -29.38
N LEU A 109 -1.27 5.51 -30.64
CA LEU A 109 -0.21 5.67 -31.64
C LEU A 109 0.64 6.92 -31.40
N SER A 110 0.12 7.92 -30.70
CA SER A 110 0.85 9.17 -30.41
C SER A 110 2.14 8.92 -29.63
N TRP A 111 2.22 7.85 -28.85
CA TRP A 111 3.44 7.50 -28.13
C TRP A 111 4.59 7.12 -29.07
N ALA A 112 4.30 6.44 -30.19
CA ALA A 112 5.31 6.15 -31.19
C ALA A 112 5.88 7.45 -31.79
N SER A 113 5.01 8.44 -32.04
CA SER A 113 5.44 9.76 -32.52
C SER A 113 6.29 10.52 -31.49
N MET A 114 5.92 10.47 -30.21
CA MET A 114 6.71 11.11 -29.13
C MET A 114 8.13 10.54 -29.04
N ASN A 115 8.29 9.23 -29.19
CA ASN A 115 9.60 8.56 -29.13
C ASN A 115 10.40 8.64 -30.44
N ALA A 116 9.76 9.04 -31.54
CA ALA A 116 10.41 9.21 -32.84
C ALA A 116 11.01 10.62 -33.03
N MET A 117 10.80 11.54 -32.08
CA MET A 117 11.46 12.85 -32.11
C MET A 117 12.94 12.72 -31.71
N PRO A 118 13.89 13.28 -32.49
CA PRO A 118 15.32 13.22 -32.21
C PRO A 118 15.74 13.93 -30.92
#